data_AF-A0A2G5QQN9-F1
#
_entry.id   AF-A0A2G5QQN9-F1
#
_cell.length_a   1.000
_cell.length_b   1.000
_cell.length_c   1.000
_cell.angle_alpha   90.00
_cell.angle_beta   90.00
_cell.angle_gamma   90.00
#
_symmetry.space_group_name_H-M   'P 1'
#
loop_
_entity.id
_entity.type
_entity.pdbx_description
1 polymer ?
#
loop_
_entity_poly.entity_id
_entity_poly.type
_entity_poly.pdbx_seq_one_letter_code
_entity_poly.pdbx_strand_id
1 'polypeptide(L)' 'MSRWSSSDPADIAWRREQMSASNDIEGVRRDPRGDQFMARLDAQGKTPAQKRDALRGYFAQKA' A
#
# COMPACT_ATOMS: atom_id res chain seq x y z
N MET A 1 16.25 -15.17 -7.56
CA MET A 1 16.04 -15.08 -6.10
C MET A 1 14.78 -14.28 -5.83
N SER A 2 13.60 -14.91 -5.76
CA SER A 2 12.34 -14.19 -5.48
C SER A 2 11.87 -14.50 -4.07
N ARG A 3 12.55 -13.89 -3.09
CA ARG A 3 12.15 -13.91 -1.67
C ARG A 3 11.45 -12.55 -1.43
N TRP A 4 10.54 -12.46 -0.45
CA TRP A 4 9.93 -11.23 0.12
C TRP A 4 8.45 -10.93 -0.16
N SER A 5 7.62 -11.87 -0.63
CA SER A 5 6.17 -11.73 -0.46
C SER A 5 5.54 -13.05 -0.01
N SER A 6 5.03 -13.07 1.23
CA SER A 6 4.21 -14.18 1.73
C SER A 6 2.81 -14.09 1.15
N SER A 7 2.21 -15.25 0.89
CA SER A 7 0.80 -15.38 0.52
C SER A 7 -0.11 -15.67 1.71
N ASP A 8 0.46 -15.88 2.90
CA ASP A 8 -0.30 -16.09 4.13
C ASP A 8 -0.93 -14.76 4.61
N PRO A 9 -2.26 -14.69 4.77
CA PRO A 9 -2.97 -13.50 5.23
C PRO A 9 -2.48 -12.94 6.58
N ALA A 10 -2.11 -13.81 7.54
CA ALA A 10 -1.63 -13.37 8.85
C ALA A 10 -0.27 -12.66 8.73
N ASP A 11 0.60 -13.24 7.91
CA ASP A 11 1.93 -12.74 7.59
C ASP A 11 1.88 -11.40 6.82
N ILE A 12 0.85 -11.22 5.99
CA ILE A 12 0.59 -9.95 5.28
C ILE A 12 0.06 -8.89 6.25
N ALA A 13 -0.86 -9.25 7.15
CA ALA A 13 -1.41 -8.34 8.16
C ALA A 13 -0.31 -7.83 9.09
N TRP A 14 0.52 -8.73 9.62
CA TRP A 14 1.65 -8.37 10.47
C TRP A 14 2.64 -7.44 9.75
N ARG A 15 2.97 -7.67 8.48
CA ARG A 15 3.85 -6.77 7.71
C ARG A 15 3.24 -5.38 7.52
N ARG A 16 1.91 -5.26 7.39
CA ARG A 16 1.23 -3.95 7.30
C ARG A 16 1.33 -3.19 8.62
N GLU A 17 1.16 -3.88 9.75
CA GLU A 17 1.33 -3.29 11.08
C GLU A 17 2.76 -2.82 11.32
N GLN A 18 3.75 -3.64 10.98
CA GLN A 18 5.17 -3.27 11.05
C GLN A 18 5.47 -2.01 10.23
N MET A 19 4.99 -1.94 8.98
CA MET A 19 5.16 -0.75 8.14
C MET A 19 4.48 0.50 8.73
N SER A 20 3.29 0.35 9.32
CA SER A 20 2.61 1.46 10.00
C SER A 20 3.45 1.99 11.17
N ALA A 21 3.92 1.11 12.04
CA ALA A 21 4.76 1.48 13.19
C ALA A 21 6.06 2.15 12.74
N SER A 22 6.72 1.64 11.69
CA SER A 22 7.91 2.29 11.13
C SER A 22 7.62 3.69 10.60
N ASN A 23 6.51 3.89 9.87
CA ASN A 23 6.14 5.21 9.39
C ASN A 23 5.87 6.19 10.54
N ASP A 24 5.24 5.72 11.63
CA ASP A 24 4.97 6.54 12.81
C ASP A 24 6.28 6.97 13.51
N ILE A 25 7.26 6.06 13.62
CA ILE A 25 8.61 6.35 14.17
C ILE A 25 9.32 7.40 13.32
N GLU A 26 9.27 7.27 12.00
CA GLU A 26 9.92 8.17 11.05
C GLU A 26 9.14 9.48 10.83
N GLY A 27 7.99 9.67 11.50
CA GLY A 27 7.12 10.83 11.32
C GLY A 27 6.49 10.93 9.93
N VAL A 28 6.49 9.85 9.16
CA VAL A 28 5.92 9.78 7.81
C VAL A 28 4.40 9.71 7.93
N ARG A 29 3.73 10.83 7.67
CA ARG A 29 2.27 10.87 7.70
C ARG A 29 1.66 10.10 6.55
N ARG A 30 0.69 9.25 6.90
CA ARG A 30 -0.19 8.58 5.95
C ARG A 30 -1.09 9.59 5.24
N ASP A 31 -1.28 9.42 3.93
CA ASP A 31 -2.18 10.25 3.12
C ASP A 31 -3.61 9.67 3.13
N PRO A 32 -4.59 10.31 3.79
CA PRO A 32 -5.95 9.80 3.86
C PRO A 32 -6.62 9.67 2.49
N ARG A 33 -6.24 10.52 1.52
CA ARG A 33 -6.75 10.45 0.14
C ARG A 33 -6.15 9.26 -0.63
N GLY A 34 -4.91 8.88 -0.29
CA GLY A 34 -4.27 7.67 -0.82
C GLY A 34 -5.00 6.41 -0.38
N ASP A 35 -5.44 6.34 0.88
CA ASP A 35 -6.24 5.21 1.38
C ASP A 35 -7.60 5.11 0.70
N GLN A 36 -8.30 6.24 0.54
CA GLN A 36 -9.57 6.29 -0.21
C GLN A 36 -9.39 5.85 -1.67
N PHE A 37 -8.29 6.28 -2.29
CA PHE A 37 -7.96 5.88 -3.66
C PHE A 37 -7.70 4.37 -3.75
N MET A 38 -6.97 3.79 -2.80
CA MET A 38 -6.77 2.34 -2.73
C MET A 38 -8.07 1.57 -2.55
N ALA A 39 -8.93 1.99 -1.63
CA ALA A 39 -10.24 1.36 -1.41
C ALA A 39 -11.10 1.37 -2.69
N ARG A 40 -11.03 2.46 -3.47
CA ARG A 40 -11.70 2.54 -4.78
C ARG A 40 -11.15 1.52 -5.77
N LEU A 41 -9.83 1.35 -5.85
CA LEU A 41 -9.21 0.37 -6.74
C LEU A 41 -9.52 -1.08 -6.33
N ASP A 42 -9.64 -1.34 -5.03
CA ASP A 42 -10.13 -2.62 -4.50
C ASP A 42 -11.57 -2.89 -4.95
N ALA A 43 -12.48 -1.92 -4.79
CA ALA A 43 -13.88 -2.02 -5.22
C ALA A 43 -14.03 -2.21 -6.74
N GLN A 44 -13.07 -1.74 -7.54
CA GLN A 44 -13.02 -1.95 -8.99
C GLN A 44 -12.44 -3.31 -9.40
N GLY A 45 -12.05 -4.17 -8.45
CA GLY A 45 -11.47 -5.48 -8.74
C GLY A 45 -10.09 -5.41 -9.42
N LYS A 46 -9.34 -4.31 -9.26
CA LYS A 46 -8.03 -4.14 -9.90
C LYS A 46 -7.03 -5.18 -9.39
N THR A 47 -6.16 -5.65 -10.28
CA THR A 47 -5.07 -6.55 -9.89
C THR A 47 -4.00 -5.79 -9.08
N PRO A 48 -3.15 -6.49 -8.31
CA PRO A 48 -2.04 -5.85 -7.59
C PRO A 48 -1.10 -5.04 -8.50
N ALA A 49 -0.85 -5.51 -9.73
CA ALA A 49 -0.03 -4.78 -10.70
C ALA A 49 -0.69 -3.45 -11.10
N GLN A 50 -1.97 -3.49 -11.49
CA GLN A 50 -2.75 -2.29 -11.85
C GLN A 50 -2.84 -1.28 -10.69
N LYS A 51 -2.99 -1.78 -9.46
CA LYS A 51 -3.00 -0.92 -8.26
C LYS A 51 -1.68 -0.19 -8.08
N ARG A 52 -0.55 -0.89 -8.22
CA ARG A 52 0.79 -0.27 -8.12
C ARG A 52 1.01 0.81 -9.17
N ASP A 53 0.61 0.56 -10.41
CA ASP A 53 0.76 1.56 -11.49
C ASP A 53 -0.12 2.79 -11.24
N ALA A 54 -1.37 2.59 -10.80
CA ALA A 54 -2.27 3.68 -10.43
C ALA A 54 -1.73 4.52 -9.25
N LEU A 55 -1.19 3.87 -8.22
CA LEU A 55 -0.59 4.55 -7.06
C LEU A 55 0.64 5.37 -7.43
N ARG A 56 1.50 4.85 -8.31
CA ARG A 56 2.65 5.60 -8.82
C ARG A 56 2.20 6.90 -9.49
N GLY A 57 1.18 6.82 -10.35
CA GLY A 57 0.60 8.01 -10.99
C GLY A 57 0.01 8.99 -9.97
N TYR A 58 -0.76 8.50 -9.00
CA TYR A 58 -1.38 9.32 -7.96
C TYR A 58 -0.35 10.12 -7.16
N PHE A 59 0.72 9.47 -6.68
CA PHE A 59 1.74 10.15 -5.87
C PHE A 59 2.72 10.99 -6.70
N ALA A 60 3.01 10.62 -7.96
CA ALA A 60 3.86 11.42 -8.83
C ALA A 60 3.23 12.77 -9.23
N GLN A 61 1.90 12.86 -9.30
CA GLN A 61 1.18 14.12 -9.55
C GLN A 61 1.11 15.03 -8.31
N LYS A 62 1.44 14.49 -7.13
CA LYS A 62 1.38 15.19 -5.84
C LYS A 62 2.75 15.69 -5.36
N ALA A 63 3.84 15.18 -5.95
CA ALA A 63 5.22 15.61 -5.70
C ALA A 63 5.54 16.91 -6.46
#